data_AF-A0A8I1UKE1-F1
#
_entry.id   AF-A0A8I1UKE1-F1
#
_cell.length_a   1.000
_cell.length_b   1.000
_cell.length_c   1.000
_cell.angle_alpha   90.00
_cell.angle_beta   90.00
_cell.angle_gamma   90.00
#
_symmetry.space_group_name_H-M   'P 1'
#
loop_
_entity.id
_entity.type
_entity.pdbx_description
1 polymer ?
#
loop_
_entity_poly.entity_id
_entity_poly.type
_entity_poly.pdbx_seq_one_letter_code
_entity_poly.pdbx_strand_id
1 'polypeptide(L)'
;MRITTHVLFAALALAATLASALESRFDGSWNVTMTCPPHEEADDDAKGYTYRFPAEVRESRMQGTYGKEGEPGWHFLYGRIQEDGSAALRLEGIVNNPDYAIRNAERGKRYTYRIKAQFDEKSGVGQRLTGRVCEFRFTR
;
A
#
# COMPACT_ATOMS: atom_id res chain seq x y z
N MET A 1 7.16 49.21 -58.45
CA MET A 1 6.01 49.07 -57.55
C MET A 1 6.03 47.67 -56.96
N ARG A 2 6.42 47.56 -55.67
CA ARG A 2 5.97 46.59 -54.64
C ARG A 2 6.10 45.06 -54.91
N ILE A 3 6.55 44.17 -54.03
CA ILE A 3 7.01 44.15 -52.64
C ILE A 3 7.88 42.88 -52.48
N THR A 4 9.02 43.02 -51.82
CA THR A 4 9.86 41.94 -51.30
C THR A 4 9.18 41.33 -50.07
N THR A 5 9.03 40.01 -49.99
CA THR A 5 8.67 39.36 -48.72
C THR A 5 9.55 38.14 -48.50
N HIS A 6 10.49 38.28 -47.56
CA HIS A 6 11.31 37.21 -47.01
C HIS A 6 10.89 36.93 -45.57
N VAL A 7 11.00 35.65 -45.18
CA VAL A 7 11.08 35.07 -43.80
C VAL A 7 9.79 35.22 -42.95
N LEU A 8 9.35 34.28 -42.11
CA LEU A 8 10.07 33.32 -41.28
C LEU A 8 9.38 31.95 -41.15
N PHE A 9 10.20 30.91 -41.23
CA PHE A 9 9.95 29.61 -40.58
C PHE A 9 9.87 29.80 -39.07
N ALA A 10 8.76 29.43 -38.46
CA ALA A 10 8.66 29.18 -37.03
C ALA A 10 8.17 27.75 -36.82
N ALA A 11 9.11 26.80 -36.83
CA ALA A 11 8.83 25.45 -36.36
C ALA A 11 8.75 25.50 -34.82
N LEU A 12 7.54 25.48 -34.28
CA LEU A 12 7.32 25.22 -32.86
C LEU A 12 7.74 23.76 -32.60
N ALA A 13 8.97 23.57 -32.13
CA ALA A 13 9.37 22.31 -31.52
C ALA A 13 8.60 22.18 -30.20
N LEU A 14 7.53 21.38 -30.20
CA LEU A 14 6.97 20.84 -28.96
C LEU A 14 8.04 19.95 -28.35
N ALA A 15 8.81 20.50 -27.42
CA ALA A 15 9.58 19.69 -26.48
C ALA A 15 8.56 18.98 -25.58
N ALA A 16 8.06 17.84 -26.03
CA ALA A 16 7.42 16.88 -25.14
C ALA A 16 8.51 16.41 -24.18
N THR A 17 8.55 17.02 -23.00
CA THR A 17 9.27 16.45 -21.87
C THR A 17 8.64 15.09 -21.62
N LEU A 18 9.26 14.04 -22.14
CA LEU A 18 9.07 12.69 -21.64
C LEU A 18 9.55 12.76 -20.19
N ALA A 19 8.63 13.07 -19.28
CA ALA A 19 8.78 12.67 -17.90
C ALA A 19 8.77 11.14 -17.94
N SER A 20 9.93 10.54 -18.19
CA SER A 20 10.19 9.19 -17.74
C SER A 20 9.93 9.27 -16.25
N ALA A 21 8.75 8.83 -15.80
CA ALA A 21 8.55 8.52 -14.40
C ALA A 21 9.71 7.59 -14.08
N LEU A 22 10.71 8.07 -13.32
CA LEU A 22 11.75 7.20 -12.83
C LEU A 22 10.97 6.14 -12.04
N GLU A 23 10.90 4.92 -12.59
CA GLU A 23 10.41 3.77 -11.83
C GLU A 23 11.17 3.81 -10.51
N SER A 24 10.43 3.90 -9.41
CA SER A 24 11.09 3.87 -8.12
C SER A 24 11.81 2.53 -8.01
N ARG A 25 12.94 2.46 -7.31
CA ARG A 25 13.65 1.16 -7.15
C ARG A 25 12.79 0.07 -6.49
N PHE A 26 11.67 0.48 -5.89
CA PHE A 26 10.68 -0.38 -5.25
C PHE A 26 9.50 -0.76 -6.16
N ASP A 27 9.36 -0.14 -7.34
CA ASP A 27 8.27 -0.43 -8.27
C ASP A 27 8.28 -1.92 -8.70
N GLY A 28 7.10 -2.42 -9.03
CA GLY A 28 6.85 -3.82 -9.41
C GLY A 28 5.92 -4.56 -8.45
N SER A 29 5.84 -5.87 -8.65
CA SER A 29 4.94 -6.75 -7.90
C SER A 29 5.55 -7.23 -6.60
N TRP A 30 4.73 -7.33 -5.56
CA TRP A 30 5.14 -7.73 -4.23
C TRP A 30 4.15 -8.77 -3.67
N ASN A 31 4.66 -9.61 -2.77
CA ASN A 31 3.84 -10.43 -1.90
C ASN A 31 3.87 -9.87 -0.49
N VAL A 32 2.70 -9.79 0.13
CA VAL A 32 2.53 -9.36 1.52
C VAL A 32 2.19 -10.57 2.36
N THR A 33 2.88 -10.75 3.48
CA THR A 33 2.45 -11.63 4.57
C THR A 33 2.15 -10.78 5.78
N MET A 34 0.88 -10.73 6.18
CA MET A 34 0.41 -10.06 7.39
C MET A 34 0.13 -11.10 8.47
N THR A 35 0.80 -11.02 9.60
CA THR A 35 0.63 -11.93 10.74
C THR A 35 0.22 -11.14 11.97
N CYS A 36 -0.94 -11.46 12.53
CA CYS A 36 -1.39 -10.92 13.80
C CYS A 36 -1.41 -12.08 14.81
N PRO A 37 -0.49 -12.13 15.79
CA PRO A 37 -0.52 -13.15 16.85
C PRO A 37 -1.81 -13.04 17.67
N PRO A 38 -2.19 -14.07 18.44
CA PRO A 38 -3.28 -13.96 19.42
C PRO A 38 -3.13 -12.69 20.26
N HIS A 39 -4.26 -12.04 20.52
CA HIS A 39 -4.30 -10.90 21.42
C HIS A 39 -4.98 -11.36 22.70
N GLU A 40 -4.17 -11.47 23.75
CA GLU A 40 -4.61 -11.94 25.06
C GLU A 40 -4.46 -10.78 26.06
N GLU A 41 -5.57 -10.10 26.31
CA GLU A 41 -5.74 -9.15 27.40
C GLU A 41 -6.84 -9.65 28.35
N ALA A 42 -6.97 -9.07 29.54
CA ALA A 42 -7.87 -9.57 30.59
C ALA A 42 -9.33 -9.79 30.13
N ASP A 43 -9.81 -8.99 29.17
CA ASP A 43 -11.17 -9.03 28.63
C ASP A 43 -11.21 -9.20 27.09
N ASP A 44 -10.12 -9.66 26.47
CA ASP A 44 -10.04 -9.86 25.01
C ASP A 44 -9.15 -11.06 24.66
N ASP A 45 -9.69 -12.01 23.90
CA ASP A 45 -9.07 -13.29 23.54
C ASP A 45 -9.01 -13.49 22.01
N ALA A 46 -8.93 -12.40 21.25
CA ALA A 46 -8.96 -12.46 19.79
C ALA A 46 -7.87 -13.38 19.20
N LYS A 47 -8.31 -14.43 18.50
CA LYS A 47 -7.45 -15.47 17.91
C LYS A 47 -6.46 -14.94 16.90
N GLY A 48 -5.27 -15.55 16.83
CA GLY A 48 -4.22 -15.23 15.86
C GLY A 48 -4.59 -15.59 14.42
N TYR A 49 -4.02 -14.88 13.44
CA TYR A 49 -4.20 -15.18 12.02
C TYR A 49 -3.00 -14.75 11.17
N THR A 50 -2.92 -15.31 9.96
CA THR A 50 -1.98 -14.87 8.91
C THR A 50 -2.68 -14.79 7.57
N TYR A 51 -2.54 -13.67 6.87
CA TYR A 51 -2.99 -13.49 5.50
C TYR A 51 -1.82 -13.29 4.56
N ARG A 52 -1.95 -13.81 3.34
CA ARG A 52 -0.98 -13.64 2.25
C ARG A 52 -1.72 -13.14 1.03
N PHE A 53 -1.23 -12.05 0.43
CA PHE A 53 -1.87 -11.43 -0.73
C PHE A 53 -0.87 -10.65 -1.59
N PRO A 54 -1.15 -10.50 -2.89
CA PRO A 54 -0.33 -9.69 -3.77
C PRO A 54 -0.53 -8.19 -3.48
N ALA A 55 0.52 -7.43 -3.72
CA ALA A 55 0.53 -5.98 -3.78
C ALA A 55 1.35 -5.53 -5.00
N GLU A 56 1.18 -4.28 -5.38
CA GLU A 56 1.90 -3.65 -6.47
C GLU A 56 2.43 -2.30 -5.98
N VAL A 57 3.66 -1.97 -6.36
CA VAL A 57 4.23 -0.64 -6.19
C VAL A 57 4.35 0.02 -7.56
N ARG A 58 3.71 1.18 -7.72
CA ARG A 58 3.83 2.03 -8.91
C ARG A 58 4.05 3.46 -8.47
N GLU A 59 5.03 4.14 -9.04
CA GLU A 59 5.36 5.52 -8.69
C GLU A 59 5.60 5.67 -7.18
N SER A 60 6.33 4.71 -6.58
CA SER A 60 6.59 4.62 -5.14
C SER A 60 5.35 4.45 -4.24
N ARG A 61 4.18 4.12 -4.80
CA ARG A 61 2.95 3.89 -4.03
C ARG A 61 2.60 2.41 -4.04
N MET A 62 2.59 1.80 -2.86
CA MET A 62 2.11 0.45 -2.66
C MET A 62 0.59 0.42 -2.59
N GLN A 63 -0.02 -0.58 -3.24
CA GLN A 63 -1.42 -0.97 -3.09
C GLN A 63 -1.55 -2.49 -3.13
N GLY A 64 -2.37 -3.07 -2.25
CA GLY A 64 -2.64 -4.52 -2.24
C GLY A 64 -3.98 -4.84 -1.59
N THR A 65 -4.66 -5.87 -2.09
CA THR A 65 -6.00 -6.26 -1.64
C THR A 65 -6.03 -7.73 -1.25
N TYR A 66 -6.64 -8.02 -0.10
CA TYR A 66 -7.04 -9.37 0.29
C TYR A 66 -8.56 -9.47 0.37
N GLY A 67 -9.13 -10.54 -0.17
CA GLY A 67 -10.58 -10.73 -0.23
C GLY A 67 -11.26 -9.87 -1.30
N LYS A 68 -12.59 -9.85 -1.27
CA LYS A 68 -13.43 -9.09 -2.21
C LYS A 68 -13.80 -7.74 -1.63
N GLU A 69 -13.54 -6.67 -2.37
CA GLU A 69 -13.84 -5.30 -1.94
C GLU A 69 -15.30 -5.12 -1.48
N GLY A 70 -15.46 -4.44 -0.34
CA GLY A 70 -16.76 -4.18 0.28
C GLY A 70 -17.35 -5.33 1.11
N GLU A 71 -16.80 -6.55 1.01
CA GLU A 71 -17.29 -7.71 1.75
C GLU A 71 -16.55 -7.91 3.09
N PRO A 72 -17.17 -8.55 4.10
CA PRO A 72 -16.47 -9.02 5.28
C PRO A 72 -15.24 -9.87 4.95
N GLY A 73 -14.10 -9.55 5.57
CA GLY A 73 -12.81 -10.17 5.27
C GLY A 73 -11.98 -9.44 4.21
N TRP A 74 -12.51 -8.36 3.62
CA TRP A 74 -11.74 -7.47 2.76
C TRP A 74 -10.67 -6.70 3.55
N HIS A 75 -9.49 -6.56 2.93
CA HIS A 75 -8.43 -5.68 3.39
C HIS A 75 -7.83 -4.93 2.21
N PHE A 76 -7.54 -3.64 2.41
CA PHE A 76 -6.83 -2.81 1.44
C PHE A 76 -5.64 -2.14 2.11
N LEU A 77 -4.45 -2.52 1.68
CA LEU A 77 -3.18 -1.97 2.11
C LEU A 77 -2.71 -0.92 1.11
N TYR A 78 -2.34 0.27 1.56
CA TYR A 78 -1.80 1.31 0.68
C TYR A 78 -0.86 2.28 1.40
N GLY A 79 0.00 2.94 0.63
CA GLY A 79 0.83 4.04 1.13
C GLY A 79 2.01 4.36 0.23
N ARG A 80 2.80 5.35 0.61
CA ARG A 80 4.01 5.75 -0.13
C ARG A 80 5.25 5.17 0.53
N ILE A 81 6.14 4.63 -0.29
CA ILE A 81 7.52 4.26 0.06
C ILE A 81 8.40 5.45 -0.31
N GLN A 82 9.17 5.96 0.63
CA GLN A 82 10.09 7.07 0.40
C GLN A 82 11.38 6.56 -0.27
N GLU A 83 12.19 7.49 -0.79
CA GLU A 83 13.47 7.17 -1.41
C GLU A 83 14.48 6.54 -0.46
N ASP A 84 14.31 6.58 0.86
CA ASP A 84 15.15 5.87 1.82
C ASP A 84 14.57 4.49 2.21
N GLY A 85 13.46 4.09 1.60
CA GLY A 85 12.73 2.85 1.90
C GLY A 85 11.79 2.94 3.09
N SER A 86 11.77 4.06 3.83
CA SER A 86 10.80 4.25 4.89
C SER A 86 9.40 4.39 4.30
N ALA A 87 8.39 3.83 4.97
CA ALA A 87 7.02 3.90 4.49
C ALA A 87 6.02 4.06 5.64
N ALA A 88 5.05 4.95 5.43
CA ALA A 88 3.86 5.06 6.26
C ALA A 88 2.68 4.48 5.48
N LEU A 89 2.35 3.22 5.77
CA LEU A 89 1.25 2.52 5.12
C LEU A 89 -0.01 2.60 5.99
N ARG A 90 -1.16 2.34 5.37
CA ARG A 90 -2.45 2.20 6.02
C ARG A 90 -3.11 0.93 5.52
N LEU A 91 -3.79 0.25 6.44
CA LEU A 91 -4.69 -0.82 6.10
C LEU A 91 -6.12 -0.40 6.46
N GLU A 92 -7.04 -0.65 5.54
CA GLU A 92 -8.48 -0.63 5.76
C GLU A 92 -9.01 -2.04 5.68
N GLY A 93 -10.04 -2.37 6.46
CA GLY A 93 -10.65 -3.68 6.38
C GLY A 93 -12.04 -3.76 6.97
N ILE A 94 -12.67 -4.91 6.76
CA ILE A 94 -14.01 -5.24 7.25
C ILE A 94 -13.93 -6.55 8.03
N VAL A 95 -14.42 -6.55 9.28
CA VAL A 95 -14.39 -7.72 10.14
C VAL A 95 -15.16 -8.88 9.51
N ASN A 96 -14.52 -10.06 9.44
CA ASN A 96 -15.12 -11.29 8.92
C ASN A 96 -15.74 -12.15 10.02
N ASN A 97 -14.94 -12.49 11.04
CA ASN A 97 -15.29 -13.37 12.14
C ASN A 97 -14.94 -12.68 13.47
N PRO A 98 -15.92 -12.44 14.36
CA PRO A 98 -15.70 -11.82 15.67
C PRO A 98 -14.62 -12.48 16.52
N ASP A 99 -14.43 -13.81 16.44
CA ASP A 99 -13.42 -14.55 17.20
C ASP A 99 -11.98 -14.08 16.96
N TYR A 100 -11.72 -13.43 15.82
CA TYR A 100 -10.40 -12.92 15.43
C TYR A 100 -10.30 -11.41 15.60
N ALA A 101 -11.37 -10.76 16.05
CA ALA A 101 -11.48 -9.32 16.14
C ALA A 101 -11.39 -8.87 17.60
N ILE A 102 -10.64 -7.79 17.83
CA ILE A 102 -10.50 -7.15 19.14
C ILE A 102 -11.88 -6.87 19.73
N ARG A 103 -12.09 -7.32 20.97
CA ARG A 103 -13.33 -7.19 21.75
C ARG A 103 -14.56 -7.75 21.04
N ASN A 104 -14.40 -8.87 20.32
CA ASN A 104 -15.47 -9.54 19.59
C ASN A 104 -16.25 -8.60 18.66
N ALA A 105 -15.54 -7.68 18.00
CA ALA A 105 -16.15 -6.75 17.06
C ALA A 105 -17.01 -7.49 16.01
N GLU A 106 -18.19 -6.95 15.75
CA GLU A 106 -19.17 -7.58 14.88
C GLU A 106 -18.69 -7.74 13.43
N ARG A 107 -19.14 -8.82 12.77
CA ARG A 107 -18.96 -9.02 11.33
C ARG A 107 -19.52 -7.82 10.56
N GLY A 108 -18.78 -7.32 9.58
CA GLY A 108 -19.17 -6.15 8.78
C GLY A 108 -18.68 -4.82 9.34
N LYS A 109 -18.18 -4.77 10.58
CA LYS A 109 -17.58 -3.55 11.13
C LYS A 109 -16.32 -3.16 10.35
N ARG A 110 -16.26 -1.91 9.90
CA ARG A 110 -15.08 -1.33 9.25
C ARG A 110 -14.02 -0.99 10.30
N TYR A 111 -12.76 -1.13 9.92
CA TYR A 111 -11.63 -0.72 10.73
C TYR A 111 -10.46 -0.21 9.87
N THR A 112 -9.57 0.55 10.48
CA THR A 112 -8.33 1.01 9.85
C THR A 112 -7.21 1.16 10.87
N TYR A 113 -5.97 1.02 10.42
CA TYR A 113 -4.80 1.33 11.24
C TYR A 113 -3.59 1.74 10.38
N ARG A 114 -2.62 2.40 11.02
CA ARG A 114 -1.34 2.78 10.41
C ARG A 114 -0.29 1.70 10.63
N ILE A 115 0.60 1.56 9.66
CA ILE A 115 1.74 0.65 9.67
C ILE A 115 2.99 1.49 9.41
N LYS A 116 4.02 1.31 10.23
CA LYS A 116 5.37 1.81 9.92
C LYS A 116 6.13 0.67 9.27
N ALA A 117 6.71 0.91 8.12
CA ALA A 117 7.46 -0.09 7.37
C ALA A 117 8.80 0.45 6.88
N GLN A 118 9.71 -0.47 6.61
CA GLN A 118 11.01 -0.23 5.99
C GLN A 118 11.22 -1.24 4.88
N PHE A 119 11.60 -0.73 3.71
CA PHE A 119 11.85 -1.52 2.50
C PHE A 119 13.32 -1.46 2.10
N ASP A 120 13.81 -2.61 1.69
CA ASP A 120 14.99 -2.78 0.84
C ASP A 120 14.52 -3.10 -0.59
N GLU A 121 15.45 -3.27 -1.54
CA GLU A 121 15.08 -3.46 -2.96
C GLU A 121 14.21 -4.69 -3.25
N LYS A 122 14.31 -5.74 -2.43
CA LYS A 122 13.61 -7.02 -2.66
C LYS A 122 12.78 -7.49 -1.47
N SER A 123 12.83 -6.77 -0.35
CA SER A 123 12.16 -7.18 0.87
C SER A 123 11.73 -5.99 1.70
N GLY A 124 10.87 -6.21 2.68
CA GLY A 124 10.53 -5.20 3.66
C GLY A 124 9.90 -5.81 4.90
N VAL A 125 9.89 -5.03 5.95
CA VAL A 125 9.21 -5.35 7.21
C VAL A 125 8.32 -4.19 7.61
N GLY A 126 7.23 -4.48 8.31
CA GLY A 126 6.38 -3.43 8.86
C GLY A 126 5.62 -3.89 10.09
N GLN A 127 5.20 -2.92 10.90
CA GLN A 127 4.49 -3.15 12.13
C GLN A 127 3.31 -2.19 12.25
N ARG A 128 2.15 -2.73 12.66
CA ARG A 128 0.99 -1.92 13.05
C ARG A 128 1.32 -1.06 14.26
N LEU A 129 1.01 0.23 14.21
CA LEU A 129 1.45 1.19 15.23
C LEU A 129 0.60 1.24 16.51
N THR A 130 -0.67 0.84 16.46
CA THR A 130 -1.60 1.05 17.59
C THR A 130 -2.61 -0.08 17.74
N GLY A 131 -2.95 -0.43 18.97
CA GLY A 131 -3.87 -1.52 19.30
C GLY A 131 -3.19 -2.88 19.16
N ARG A 132 -3.90 -3.85 18.59
CA ARG A 132 -3.36 -5.20 18.35
C ARG A 132 -2.04 -5.17 17.58
N VAL A 133 -1.07 -5.97 18.02
CA VAL A 133 0.16 -6.21 17.27
C VAL A 133 -0.15 -6.97 15.98
N CYS A 134 0.37 -6.47 14.86
CA CYS A 134 0.40 -7.14 13.58
C CYS A 134 1.71 -6.80 12.88
N GLU A 135 2.39 -7.83 12.40
CA GLU A 135 3.65 -7.74 11.67
C GLU A 135 3.42 -8.01 10.19
N PHE A 136 4.20 -7.35 9.36
CA PHE A 136 4.14 -7.44 7.90
C PHE A 136 5.52 -7.82 7.37
N ARG A 137 5.52 -8.76 6.41
CA ARG A 137 6.68 -9.06 5.57
C ARG A 137 6.32 -8.81 4.12
N PHE A 138 7.21 -8.13 3.42
CA PHE A 138 7.10 -7.82 2.00
C PHE A 138 8.22 -8.53 1.25
N THR A 139 7.90 -9.17 0.13
CA THR A 139 8.89 -9.84 -0.73
C THR A 139 8.57 -9.60 -2.20
N ARG A 140 9.58 -9.28 -3.00
CA ARG A 140 9.46 -9.12 -4.46
C ARG A 140 10.01 -10.35 -5.19
#